data_AF-A0A913Y221-F1
#
_entry.id   AF-A0A913Y221-F1
#
_cell.length_a   1.000
_cell.length_b   1.000
_cell.length_c   1.000
_cell.angle_alpha   90.00
_cell.angle_beta   90.00
_cell.angle_gamma   90.00
#
_symmetry.space_group_name_H-M   'P 1'
#
loop_
_entity.id
_entity.type
_entity.pdbx_description
1 polymer ?
#
loop_
_entity_poly.entity_id
_entity_poly.type
_entity_poly.pdbx_seq_one_letter_code
_entity_poly.pdbx_strand_id
1 'polypeptide(L)'
;MGRKTWESIPKKFRPLPGRVNIVLSRMLKNPPSGVHYMCSSLDDALDLVFKEPLASKIERVFVIGGAAVYKDAMDHKSCRKLYTTEIDYEYGCDVFYPEFDRNIYKPIRDEKVSSEVREEDGVSYKFCVYERI
;
A
#
# COMPACT_ATOMS: atom_id res chain seq x y z
N MET A 1 -1.14 -6.44 -0.32
CA MET A 1 -1.47 -6.01 1.05
C MET A 1 -1.22 -7.16 2.02
N GLY A 2 -0.98 -6.91 3.31
CA GLY A 2 -0.84 -7.97 4.31
C GLY A 2 -2.20 -8.57 4.74
N ARG A 3 -2.18 -9.77 5.35
CA ARG A 3 -3.38 -10.45 5.86
C ARG A 3 -4.27 -9.58 6.76
N LYS A 4 -3.70 -8.93 7.79
CA LYS A 4 -4.48 -8.10 8.73
C LYS A 4 -5.17 -6.92 8.01
N THR A 5 -4.52 -6.32 7.02
CA THR A 5 -5.11 -5.27 6.18
C THR A 5 -6.25 -5.80 5.33
N TRP A 6 -6.11 -7.00 4.74
CA TRP A 6 -7.22 -7.64 4.03
C TRP A 6 -8.42 -7.90 4.95
N GLU A 7 -8.16 -8.35 6.17
CA GLU A 7 -9.20 -8.64 7.18
C GLU A 7 -9.90 -7.38 7.68
N SER A 8 -9.22 -6.24 7.74
CA SER A 8 -9.79 -4.96 8.18
C SER A 8 -10.68 -4.30 7.14
N ILE A 9 -10.56 -4.65 5.85
CA ILE A 9 -11.45 -4.12 4.80
C ILE A 9 -12.85 -4.74 4.96
N PRO A 10 -13.93 -3.93 5.08
CA PRO A 10 -15.28 -4.46 5.20
C PRO A 10 -15.64 -5.42 4.07
N LYS A 11 -16.33 -6.53 4.38
CA LYS A 11 -16.66 -7.61 3.44
C LYS A 11 -17.26 -7.11 2.11
N LYS A 12 -18.14 -6.10 2.16
CA LYS A 12 -18.81 -5.51 0.98
C LYS A 12 -17.86 -4.79 0.01
N PHE A 13 -16.67 -4.41 0.46
CA PHE A 13 -15.64 -3.75 -0.34
C PHE A 13 -14.53 -4.70 -0.78
N ARG A 14 -14.67 -6.02 -0.54
CA ARG A 14 -13.70 -7.05 -0.93
C ARG A 14 -14.24 -7.90 -2.09
N PRO A 15 -13.42 -8.22 -3.10
CA PRO A 15 -12.13 -7.59 -3.40
C PRO A 15 -12.30 -6.11 -3.78
N LEU A 16 -11.22 -5.33 -3.68
CA LEU A 16 -11.24 -3.95 -4.13
C LEU A 16 -11.55 -3.88 -5.63
N PRO A 17 -12.61 -3.17 -6.06
CA PRO A 17 -13.09 -3.22 -7.44
C PRO A 17 -12.07 -2.63 -8.41
N GLY A 18 -12.05 -3.18 -9.64
CA GLY A 18 -11.16 -2.77 -10.73
C GLY A 18 -9.67 -3.08 -10.52
N ARG A 19 -9.33 -3.87 -9.49
CA ARG A 19 -7.94 -4.13 -9.07
C ARG A 19 -7.67 -5.60 -8.87
N VAL A 20 -6.44 -6.03 -9.17
CA VAL A 20 -5.95 -7.34 -8.75
C VAL A 20 -5.54 -7.26 -7.29
N ASN A 21 -6.18 -8.07 -6.44
CA ASN A 21 -5.97 -8.07 -4.99
C ASN A 21 -5.04 -9.23 -4.61
N ILE A 22 -3.81 -8.90 -4.20
CA ILE A 22 -2.81 -9.86 -3.73
C ILE A 22 -2.63 -9.72 -2.22
N VAL A 23 -2.79 -10.82 -1.48
CA VAL A 23 -2.61 -10.88 -0.03
C VAL A 23 -1.30 -11.58 0.32
N LEU A 24 -0.48 -10.93 1.15
CA LEU A 24 0.75 -11.48 1.68
C LEU A 24 0.48 -12.17 3.02
N SER A 25 0.89 -13.43 3.12
CA SER A 25 0.79 -14.22 4.36
C SER A 25 1.82 -15.33 4.38
N ARG A 26 2.56 -15.46 5.50
CA ARG A 26 3.54 -16.53 5.70
C ARG A 26 2.92 -17.83 6.24
N MET A 27 1.76 -17.73 6.90
CA MET A 27 1.16 -18.87 7.63
C MET A 27 -0.13 -19.41 7.00
N LEU A 28 -0.77 -18.66 6.09
CA LEU A 28 -2.01 -19.11 5.49
C LEU A 28 -1.71 -20.13 4.39
N LYS A 29 -2.31 -21.31 4.51
CA LYS A 29 -2.23 -22.37 3.50
C LYS A 29 -3.22 -22.17 2.36
N ASN A 30 -4.34 -21.48 2.63
CA ASN A 30 -5.40 -21.24 1.65
C ASN A 30 -5.68 -19.73 1.53
N PRO A 31 -5.96 -19.22 0.31
CA PRO A 31 -6.34 -17.84 0.11
C PRO A 31 -7.68 -17.55 0.82
N PRO A 32 -7.84 -16.41 1.51
CA PRO A 32 -9.13 -15.96 2.00
C PRO A 32 -10.14 -15.83 0.86
N SER A 33 -11.43 -16.01 1.16
CA SER A 33 -12.51 -15.87 0.16
C SER A 33 -12.45 -14.52 -0.56
N GLY A 34 -12.50 -14.55 -1.90
CA GLY A 34 -12.50 -13.37 -2.76
C GLY A 34 -11.11 -12.77 -3.06
N VAL A 35 -10.03 -13.32 -2.50
CA VAL A 35 -8.66 -12.93 -2.86
C VAL A 35 -8.30 -13.53 -4.23
N HIS A 36 -7.73 -12.72 -5.12
CA HIS A 36 -7.30 -13.21 -6.43
C HIS A 36 -6.01 -14.03 -6.33
N TYR A 37 -5.04 -13.58 -5.54
CA TYR A 37 -3.76 -14.26 -5.35
C TYR A 37 -3.24 -14.13 -3.92
N MET A 38 -2.50 -15.14 -3.47
CA MET A 38 -1.82 -15.15 -2.18
C MET A 38 -0.33 -15.47 -2.39
N CYS A 39 0.53 -14.71 -1.73
CA CYS A 39 1.99 -14.83 -1.84
C CYS A 39 2.61 -14.85 -0.43
N SER A 40 3.79 -15.46 -0.28
CA SER A 40 4.46 -15.56 1.02
C SER A 40 5.32 -14.35 1.36
N SER A 41 5.75 -13.62 0.33
CA SER A 41 6.63 -12.45 0.39
C SER A 41 6.23 -11.37 -0.61
N LEU A 42 6.82 -10.18 -0.49
CA LEU A 42 6.68 -9.10 -1.48
C LEU A 42 7.30 -9.52 -2.83
N ASP A 43 8.47 -10.15 -2.80
CA ASP A 43 9.18 -10.59 -4.02
C ASP A 43 8.37 -11.63 -4.79
N ASP A 44 7.75 -12.61 -4.11
CA ASP A 44 6.85 -13.58 -4.74
C ASP A 44 5.69 -12.89 -5.47
N ALA A 45 5.14 -11.82 -4.86
CA ALA A 45 4.04 -11.07 -5.44
C ALA A 45 4.50 -10.23 -6.64
N LEU A 46 5.71 -9.65 -6.58
CA LEU A 46 6.31 -8.94 -7.71
C LEU A 46 6.58 -9.91 -8.87
N ASP A 47 7.20 -11.06 -8.60
CA ASP A 47 7.43 -12.10 -9.61
C ASP A 47 6.13 -12.58 -10.27
N LEU A 48 5.05 -12.71 -9.49
CA LEU A 48 3.74 -13.08 -10.00
C LEU A 48 3.18 -12.03 -10.96
N VAL A 49 3.24 -10.73 -10.62
CA VAL A 49 2.68 -9.67 -11.48
C VAL A 49 3.52 -9.41 -12.73
N PHE A 50 4.82 -9.74 -12.71
CA PHE A 50 5.70 -9.65 -13.87
C PHE A 50 5.65 -10.88 -14.80
N LYS A 51 4.78 -11.86 -14.52
CA LYS A 51 4.57 -13.04 -15.38
C LYS A 51 3.20 -12.99 -16.05
N GLU A 52 3.10 -13.54 -17.25
CA GLU A 52 1.82 -13.72 -17.92
C GLU A 52 0.91 -14.68 -17.12
N PRO A 53 -0.42 -14.45 -17.10
CA PRO A 53 -1.17 -13.45 -17.87
C PRO A 53 -1.31 -12.09 -17.18
N LEU A 54 -0.62 -11.84 -16.06
CA LEU A 54 -0.75 -10.59 -15.29
C LEU A 54 0.13 -9.47 -15.86
N ALA A 55 1.30 -9.81 -16.40
CA ALA A 55 2.22 -8.83 -16.96
C ALA A 55 1.55 -7.93 -18.03
N SER A 56 0.67 -8.50 -18.85
CA SER A 56 -0.11 -7.76 -19.86
C SER A 56 -1.33 -6.99 -19.32
N LYS A 57 -1.70 -7.16 -18.05
CA LYS A 57 -2.92 -6.59 -17.44
C LYS A 57 -2.65 -5.56 -16.35
N ILE A 58 -1.45 -5.56 -15.77
CA ILE A 58 -1.10 -4.73 -14.62
C ILE A 58 -0.30 -3.50 -15.07
N GLU A 59 -0.88 -2.32 -14.93
CA GLU A 59 -0.19 -1.05 -15.20
C GLU A 59 0.68 -0.62 -14.00
N ARG A 60 0.13 -0.71 -12.77
CA ARG A 60 0.81 -0.24 -11.54
C ARG A 60 0.57 -1.19 -10.37
N VAL A 61 1.59 -1.32 -9.52
CA VAL A 61 1.52 -2.07 -8.27
C VAL A 61 1.42 -1.09 -7.11
N PHE A 62 0.39 -1.24 -6.27
CA PHE A 62 0.21 -0.45 -5.05
C PHE A 62 0.32 -1.34 -3.81
N VAL A 63 1.25 -1.01 -2.93
CA VAL A 63 1.31 -1.57 -1.57
C VAL A 63 0.42 -0.71 -0.68
N ILE A 64 -0.67 -1.29 -0.18
CA ILE A 64 -1.65 -0.61 0.67
C ILE A 64 -1.58 -1.03 2.14
N GLY A 65 -0.38 -1.45 2.56
CA GLY A 65 -0.08 -1.84 3.94
C GLY A 65 -0.19 -3.33 4.24
N GLY A 66 -0.03 -3.75 5.51
CA GLY A 66 0.20 -2.93 6.71
C GLY A 66 1.69 -2.63 6.99
N ALA A 67 2.01 -2.25 8.24
CA ALA A 67 3.34 -1.79 8.66
C ALA A 67 4.53 -2.63 8.15
N ALA A 68 4.48 -3.95 8.34
CA ALA A 68 5.56 -4.84 7.86
C ALA A 68 5.69 -4.83 6.32
N VAL A 69 4.57 -4.83 5.61
CA VAL A 69 4.58 -4.80 4.13
C VAL A 69 5.04 -3.45 3.60
N TYR A 70 4.68 -2.35 4.30
CA TYR A 70 5.21 -1.03 4.00
C TYR A 70 6.73 -1.00 4.17
N LYS A 71 7.25 -1.55 5.27
CA LYS A 71 8.70 -1.62 5.52
C LYS A 71 9.41 -2.39 4.41
N ASP A 72 8.97 -3.61 4.14
CA ASP A 72 9.52 -4.46 3.08
C ASP A 72 9.49 -3.74 1.71
N ALA A 73 8.42 -2.99 1.43
CA ALA A 73 8.28 -2.25 0.18
C ALA A 73 9.22 -1.04 0.09
N MET A 74 9.34 -0.23 1.14
CA MET A 74 10.21 0.94 1.17
C MET A 74 11.69 0.58 1.08
N ASP A 75 12.08 -0.56 1.65
CA ASP A 75 13.44 -1.08 1.54
C ASP A 75 13.71 -1.68 0.14
N HIS A 76 12.66 -2.01 -0.62
CA HIS A 76 12.78 -2.62 -1.95
C HIS A 76 13.04 -1.58 -3.05
N LYS A 77 14.02 -1.85 -3.91
CA LYS A 77 14.47 -0.95 -5.00
C LYS A 77 13.39 -0.56 -6.01
N SER A 78 12.33 -1.36 -6.15
CA SER A 78 11.22 -1.07 -7.06
C SER A 78 10.20 -0.08 -6.49
N CYS A 79 10.27 0.29 -5.21
CA CYS A 79 9.38 1.30 -4.64
C CYS A 79 9.81 2.70 -5.06
N ARG A 80 9.06 3.28 -6.00
CA ARG A 80 9.36 4.59 -6.59
C ARG A 80 8.74 5.76 -5.85
N LYS A 81 7.48 5.62 -5.42
CA LYS A 81 6.71 6.70 -4.80
C LYS A 81 6.03 6.24 -3.52
N LEU A 82 5.98 7.13 -2.54
CA LEU A 82 5.16 7.02 -1.35
C LEU A 82 4.04 8.04 -1.45
N TYR A 83 2.81 7.56 -1.52
CA TYR A 83 1.61 8.39 -1.44
C TYR A 83 1.12 8.33 0.01
N THR A 84 1.17 9.47 0.69
CA THR A 84 0.85 9.58 2.11
C THR A 84 -0.28 10.57 2.33
N THR A 85 -1.14 10.26 3.29
CA THR A 85 -2.11 11.21 3.85
C THR A 85 -1.62 11.55 5.24
N GLU A 86 -1.16 12.78 5.45
CA GLU A 86 -0.71 13.28 6.74
C GLU A 86 -1.95 13.79 7.50
N ILE A 87 -2.38 13.03 8.51
CA ILE A 87 -3.53 13.35 9.36
C ILE A 87 -3.07 14.24 10.52
N ASP A 88 -3.66 15.42 10.68
CA ASP A 88 -3.35 16.38 11.73
C ASP A 88 -4.24 16.12 12.97
N TYR A 89 -4.12 14.90 13.51
CA TYR A 89 -4.79 14.48 14.73
C TYR A 89 -4.08 13.27 15.35
N GLU A 90 -4.01 13.24 16.68
CA GLU A 90 -3.41 12.12 17.41
C GLU A 90 -4.46 11.08 17.81
N TYR A 91 -4.31 9.85 17.31
CA TYR A 91 -5.12 8.71 17.70
C TYR A 91 -4.33 7.72 18.56
N GLY A 92 -5.02 7.00 19.44
CA GLY A 92 -4.46 5.84 20.14
C GLY A 92 -4.21 4.69 19.16
N CYS A 93 -2.99 4.58 18.65
CA CYS A 93 -2.58 3.58 17.66
C CYS A 93 -1.73 2.47 18.28
N ASP A 94 -1.91 1.23 17.80
CA ASP A 94 -1.12 0.04 18.17
C ASP A 94 -0.21 -0.45 17.03
N VAL A 95 -0.36 0.11 15.83
CA VAL A 95 0.42 -0.21 14.62
C VAL A 95 0.83 1.10 13.96
N PHE A 96 2.11 1.25 13.67
CA PHE A 96 2.70 2.49 13.14
C PHE A 96 3.23 2.31 11.72
N TYR A 97 3.15 3.38 10.92
CA TYR A 97 3.85 3.46 9.64
C TYR A 97 5.36 3.47 9.90
N PRO A 98 6.18 2.68 9.19
CA PRO A 98 7.62 2.67 9.45
C PRO A 98 8.24 3.97 8.96
N GLU A 99 9.27 4.44 9.67
CA GLU A 99 10.08 5.56 9.21
C GLU A 99 10.80 5.20 7.90
N PHE A 100 10.97 6.20 7.04
CA PHE A 100 11.70 6.07 5.79
C PHE A 100 12.76 7.16 5.65
N ASP A 101 13.87 6.81 4.99
CA ASP A 101 15.01 7.71 4.85
C ASP A 101 14.66 8.90 3.94
N ARG A 102 14.68 10.10 4.50
CA ARG A 102 14.46 11.37 3.79
C ARG A 102 15.59 11.73 2.83
N ASN A 103 16.72 11.02 2.86
CA ASN A 103 17.77 11.12 1.86
C ASN A 103 17.47 10.25 0.64
N ILE A 104 16.69 9.17 0.80
CA ILE A 104 16.26 8.30 -0.29
C ILE A 104 14.96 8.83 -0.91
N TYR A 105 14.00 9.24 -0.08
CA TYR A 105 12.69 9.73 -0.52
C TYR A 105 12.55 11.24 -0.28
N LYS A 106 12.44 12.01 -1.37
CA LYS A 106 12.26 13.47 -1.32
C LYS A 106 10.81 13.84 -1.61
N PRO A 107 10.27 14.87 -0.94
CA PRO A 107 8.94 15.37 -1.27
C PRO A 107 8.93 15.93 -2.69
N ILE A 108 7.88 15.62 -3.44
CA ILE A 108 7.65 16.14 -4.79
C ILE A 108 6.24 16.73 -4.92
N ARG A 109 6.06 17.58 -5.92
CA ARG A 109 4.73 17.98 -6.38
C ARG A 109 4.27 17.01 -7.47
N ASP A 110 3.20 16.26 -7.19
CA ASP A 110 2.53 15.44 -8.20
C ASP A 110 1.28 16.20 -8.69
N GLU A 111 1.24 16.56 -9.96
CA GLU A 111 0.15 17.39 -10.53
C GLU A 111 -1.24 16.76 -10.39
N LYS A 112 -1.30 15.45 -10.17
CA LYS A 112 -2.55 14.70 -9.97
C LYS A 112 -3.00 14.66 -8.51
N VAL A 113 -2.21 15.19 -7.59
CA VAL A 113 -2.47 15.16 -6.16
C VAL A 113 -2.54 16.60 -5.62
N SER A 114 -3.69 16.98 -5.07
CA SER A 114 -3.83 18.29 -4.43
C SER A 114 -2.96 18.36 -3.17
N SER A 115 -2.22 19.46 -3.02
CA SER A 115 -1.43 19.78 -1.84
C SER A 115 -2.18 20.65 -0.83
N GLU A 116 -3.46 20.92 -1.07
CA GLU A 116 -4.31 21.72 -0.17
C GLU A 116 -4.66 20.92 1.08
N VAL A 117 -4.74 21.62 2.21
CA VAL A 117 -5.28 21.06 3.44
C VAL A 117 -6.77 20.83 3.25
N ARG A 118 -7.25 19.67 3.67
CA ARG A 118 -8.66 19.27 3.68
C ARG A 118 -9.09 19.01 5.10
N GLU A 119 -10.38 19.13 5.34
CA GLU A 119 -10.99 18.83 6.63
C GLU A 119 -12.21 17.94 6.40
N GLU A 120 -12.33 16.89 7.21
CA GLU A 120 -13.51 16.02 7.25
C GLU A 120 -13.74 15.62 8.72
N ASP A 121 -14.98 15.72 9.18
CA ASP A 121 -15.37 15.46 10.58
C ASP A 121 -14.50 16.18 11.64
N GLY A 122 -14.08 17.41 11.33
CA GLY A 122 -13.23 18.23 12.21
C GLY A 122 -11.76 17.79 12.28
N VAL A 123 -11.33 16.89 11.38
CA VAL A 123 -9.95 16.40 11.29
C VAL A 123 -9.31 16.96 10.03
N SER A 124 -8.25 17.75 10.21
CA SER A 124 -7.44 18.26 9.10
C SER A 124 -6.49 17.19 8.58
N TYR A 125 -6.28 17.16 7.27
CA TYR A 125 -5.28 16.31 6.62
C TYR A 125 -4.79 16.91 5.30
N LYS A 126 -3.65 16.42 4.81
CA LYS A 126 -3.13 16.79 3.48
C LYS A 126 -2.53 15.57 2.79
N PHE A 127 -2.49 15.62 1.46
CA PHE A 127 -1.80 14.60 0.68
C PHE A 127 -0.35 15.02 0.42
N CYS A 128 0.58 14.10 0.62
CA CYS A 128 1.99 14.29 0.35
C CYS A 128 2.52 13.13 -0.50
N VAL A 129 3.32 13.47 -1.52
CA VAL A 129 3.96 12.51 -2.39
C VAL A 129 5.46 12.61 -2.20
N TYR A 130 6.09 11.48 -1.95
CA TYR A 130 7.54 11.35 -1.87
C TYR A 130 8.02 10.47 -3.02
N GLU A 131 9.15 10.82 -3.64
CA GLU A 131 9.75 10.05 -4.72
C GLU A 131 11.18 9.65 -4.36
N ARG A 132 11.55 8.44 -4.75
CA ARG A 132 12.90 7.91 -4.58
C ARG A 132 13.87 8.60 -5.55
N ILE A 133 14.94 9.19 -5.02
CA ILE A 133 16.03 9.78 -5.82
C ILE A 133 17.16 8.79 -6.13
#